data_AF-A0A972IZW4-F1
#
_entry.id   AF-A0A972IZW4-F1
#
_cell.length_a   1.000
_cell.length_b   1.000
_cell.length_c   1.000
_cell.angle_alpha   90.00
_cell.angle_beta   90.00
_cell.angle_gamma   90.00
#
_symmetry.space_group_name_H-M   'P 1'
#
loop_
_entity.id
_entity.type
_entity.pdbx_description
1 polymer ?
#
loop_
_entity_poly.entity_id
_entity_poly.type
_entity_poly.pdbx_seq_one_letter_code
_entity_poly.pdbx_strand_id
1 'polypeptide(L)'
;MSLPQSGSDRYYSIYLALSQYPILSTRIRELMRQDLYLKNVISPSALNAEAVQNAIQSQEREGIRDPLSEEDSETWEQRKTAMLSQLTDTYFAKFCGLEQLTKLIQTALNERGVQVPEITIEFNPETAPAELLFNQGMMIEKMPAETRAPHEARLHEIKVVLIRSLISDQLPYINIAKDWFTVSDLAEIRQHKLGRGRIGGKAAGMLLAARILKEKASPRLLESLQTPTSFYIGSDVFYNFLSINNLHHWNDQKYKDEEQMRSDFPLIIEDFIRGDFPPTAVQHQETILSMAGKRPLIVRSSSLLEDNFGTAFAGKYESIFLPNQADPEENLRALQQAIARIYASTLNPSALLYRKSRGLLDYDERMALLIQVVEGQQIGQYYFPQLAGVGYSQNQFRWSPQIRPQDGFVRLVWGLGTRAVDRVGNDYPRLIALSHPTLTPSSSAQSIRRYSQQFIDLIDLQQNRFTTLPVKDVLNQKVPQLRFLAQLDSEGYFQT
;
A
#
# COMPACT_ATOMS: atom_id res chain seq x y z
N MET A 1 1.69 -10.59 12.60
CA MET A 1 0.31 -10.79 13.09
C MET A 1 -0.63 -10.33 11.98
N SER A 2 -1.47 -11.21 11.44
CA SER A 2 -2.45 -10.86 10.39
C SER A 2 -3.70 -10.23 11.00
N LEU A 3 -4.26 -9.21 10.33
CA LEU A 3 -5.42 -8.42 10.77
C LEU A 3 -6.73 -9.24 10.75
N PRO A 4 -7.73 -8.93 11.60
CA PRO A 4 -9.01 -9.61 11.60
C PRO A 4 -9.83 -9.27 10.36
N GLN A 5 -10.25 -10.32 9.65
CA GLN A 5 -11.01 -10.29 8.38
C GLN A 5 -12.46 -9.86 8.58
N SER A 6 -13.06 -9.21 7.57
CA SER A 6 -14.51 -8.99 7.56
C SER A 6 -15.24 -10.34 7.47
N GLY A 7 -16.22 -10.59 8.35
CA GLY A 7 -16.98 -11.84 8.33
C GLY A 7 -17.78 -12.05 7.04
N SER A 8 -18.09 -10.97 6.31
CA SER A 8 -18.86 -10.99 5.06
C SER A 8 -18.11 -11.63 3.90
N ASP A 9 -16.80 -11.34 3.75
CA ASP A 9 -16.02 -11.85 2.62
C ASP A 9 -15.83 -13.38 2.71
N ARG A 10 -15.68 -13.88 3.94
CA ARG A 10 -15.60 -15.33 4.23
C ARG A 10 -16.91 -16.04 3.95
N TYR A 11 -18.03 -15.48 4.38
CA TYR A 11 -19.35 -16.06 4.12
C TYR A 11 -19.62 -16.21 2.63
N TYR A 12 -19.36 -15.17 1.85
CA TYR A 12 -19.55 -15.23 0.40
C TYR A 12 -18.60 -16.24 -0.27
N SER A 13 -17.37 -16.39 0.23
CA SER A 13 -16.44 -17.42 -0.26
C SER A 13 -16.94 -18.84 0.01
N ILE A 14 -17.51 -19.11 1.18
CA ILE A 14 -18.15 -20.40 1.51
C ILE A 14 -19.33 -20.65 0.56
N TYR A 15 -20.20 -19.65 0.38
CA TYR A 15 -21.34 -19.75 -0.52
C TYR A 15 -20.91 -20.13 -1.95
N LEU A 16 -19.91 -19.43 -2.50
CA LEU A 16 -19.38 -19.73 -3.84
C LEU A 16 -18.84 -21.16 -3.92
N ALA A 17 -18.06 -21.61 -2.92
CA ALA A 17 -17.52 -22.95 -2.90
C ALA A 17 -18.64 -24.01 -2.85
N LEU A 18 -19.64 -23.85 -1.98
CA LEU A 18 -20.76 -24.79 -1.86
C LEU A 18 -21.66 -24.79 -3.10
N SER A 19 -21.79 -23.66 -3.80
CA SER A 19 -22.60 -23.54 -5.02
C SER A 19 -22.10 -24.42 -6.18
N GLN A 20 -20.81 -24.78 -6.17
CA GLN A 20 -20.21 -25.71 -7.15
C GLN A 20 -20.58 -27.18 -6.87
N TYR A 21 -21.07 -27.46 -5.66
CA TYR A 21 -21.39 -28.79 -5.20
C TYR A 21 -22.87 -28.87 -4.78
N PRO A 22 -23.85 -28.53 -5.63
CA PRO A 22 -25.24 -28.35 -5.22
C PRO A 22 -25.81 -29.59 -4.49
N ILE A 23 -25.51 -30.78 -4.98
CA ILE A 23 -25.96 -32.05 -4.39
C ILE A 23 -25.14 -32.41 -3.13
N LEU A 24 -23.83 -32.18 -3.15
CA LEU A 24 -22.92 -32.54 -2.06
C LEU A 24 -22.94 -31.51 -0.92
N SER A 25 -23.46 -30.30 -1.16
CA SER A 25 -23.48 -29.19 -0.21
C SER A 25 -24.18 -29.56 1.09
N THR A 26 -25.23 -30.38 1.04
CA THR A 26 -25.91 -30.91 2.23
C THR A 26 -24.95 -31.72 3.10
N ARG A 27 -24.19 -32.64 2.49
CA ARG A 27 -23.21 -33.47 3.19
C ARG A 27 -22.02 -32.66 3.70
N ILE A 28 -21.54 -31.70 2.91
CA ILE A 28 -20.45 -30.80 3.32
C ILE A 28 -20.90 -29.97 4.55
N ARG A 29 -22.14 -29.46 4.56
CA ARG A 29 -22.69 -28.73 5.71
C ARG A 29 -22.87 -29.60 6.95
N GLU A 30 -23.16 -30.89 6.80
CA GLU A 30 -23.13 -31.83 7.93
C GLU A 30 -21.74 -31.94 8.56
N LEU A 31 -20.71 -32.10 7.72
CA LEU A 31 -19.31 -32.15 8.18
C LEU A 31 -18.89 -30.81 8.81
N MET A 32 -19.34 -29.68 8.26
CA MET A 32 -19.10 -28.34 8.84
C MET A 32 -19.72 -28.23 10.23
N ARG A 33 -20.95 -28.71 10.43
CA ARG A 33 -21.59 -28.75 11.75
C ARG A 33 -20.82 -29.62 12.74
N GLN A 34 -20.41 -30.82 12.31
CA GLN A 34 -19.58 -31.70 13.15
C GLN A 34 -18.27 -31.03 13.58
N ASP A 35 -17.59 -30.33 12.67
CA ASP A 35 -16.36 -29.58 12.97
C ASP A 35 -16.62 -28.44 13.98
N LEU A 36 -17.73 -27.70 13.82
CA LEU A 36 -18.14 -26.65 14.77
C LEU A 36 -18.44 -27.20 16.16
N TYR A 37 -19.09 -28.38 16.23
CA TYR A 37 -19.40 -29.05 17.49
C TYR A 37 -18.13 -29.54 18.19
N LEU A 38 -17.20 -30.15 17.46
CA LEU A 38 -15.92 -30.65 17.99
C LEU A 38 -15.06 -29.51 18.55
N LYS A 39 -15.14 -28.32 17.95
CA LYS A 39 -14.45 -27.11 18.41
C LYS A 39 -15.16 -26.38 19.55
N ASN A 40 -16.28 -26.91 20.06
CA ASN A 40 -17.13 -26.28 21.08
C ASN A 40 -17.57 -24.85 20.71
N VAL A 41 -17.75 -24.56 19.41
CA VAL A 41 -18.22 -23.23 18.94
C VAL A 41 -19.71 -23.04 19.22
N ILE A 42 -20.50 -24.08 19.00
CA ILE A 42 -21.95 -24.13 19.27
C ILE A 42 -22.35 -25.58 19.55
N SER A 43 -23.36 -25.81 20.38
CA SER A 43 -23.89 -27.16 20.62
C SER A 43 -24.99 -27.53 19.61
N PRO A 44 -25.24 -28.83 19.35
CA PRO A 44 -26.32 -29.25 18.46
C PRO A 44 -27.71 -28.75 18.89
N SER A 45 -27.98 -28.72 20.21
CA SER A 45 -29.26 -28.22 20.74
C SER A 45 -29.40 -26.72 20.55
N ALA A 46 -28.34 -25.95 20.77
CA ALA A 46 -28.36 -24.51 20.60
C ALA A 46 -28.53 -24.11 19.13
N LEU A 47 -27.78 -24.74 18.21
CA LEU A 47 -27.88 -24.45 16.78
C LEU A 47 -29.29 -24.75 16.23
N ASN A 48 -29.88 -25.88 16.64
CA ASN A 48 -31.24 -26.23 16.22
C ASN A 48 -32.29 -25.28 16.81
N ALA A 49 -32.16 -24.87 18.07
CA ALA A 49 -33.07 -23.90 18.68
C ALA A 49 -33.02 -22.55 17.96
N GLU A 50 -31.83 -22.07 17.61
CA GLU A 50 -31.64 -20.84 16.84
C GLU A 50 -32.20 -20.96 15.42
N ALA A 51 -32.00 -22.10 14.76
CA ALA A 51 -32.56 -22.36 13.43
C ALA A 51 -34.10 -22.33 13.45
N VAL A 52 -34.72 -22.91 14.47
CA VAL A 52 -36.18 -22.87 14.67
C VAL A 52 -36.65 -21.44 14.91
N GLN A 53 -35.97 -20.69 15.78
CA GLN A 53 -36.32 -19.29 16.04
C GLN A 53 -36.23 -18.42 14.78
N ASN A 54 -35.17 -18.60 13.97
CA ASN A 54 -35.02 -17.88 12.70
C ASN A 54 -36.07 -18.31 11.67
N ALA A 55 -36.49 -19.58 11.68
CA ALA A 55 -37.58 -20.05 10.82
C ALA A 55 -38.90 -19.36 11.18
N ILE A 56 -39.23 -19.23 12.47
CA ILE A 56 -40.42 -18.49 12.94
C ILE A 56 -40.35 -17.02 12.52
N GLN A 57 -39.20 -16.37 12.70
CA GLN A 57 -39.02 -14.98 12.25
C GLN A 57 -39.15 -14.83 10.73
N SER A 58 -38.74 -15.84 9.95
CA SER A 58 -38.92 -15.84 8.49
C SER A 58 -40.39 -15.95 8.11
N GLN A 59 -41.17 -16.80 8.79
CA GLN A 59 -42.62 -16.90 8.61
C GLN A 59 -43.29 -15.53 8.85
N GLU A 60 -42.95 -14.85 9.94
CA GLU A 60 -43.47 -13.51 10.24
C GLU A 60 -43.15 -12.49 9.13
N ARG A 61 -41.91 -12.51 8.59
CA ARG A 61 -41.50 -11.63 7.48
C ARG A 61 -42.24 -11.92 6.18
N GLU A 62 -42.62 -13.17 5.97
CA GLU A 62 -43.40 -13.63 4.82
C GLU A 62 -44.92 -13.50 5.03
N GLY A 63 -45.34 -12.94 6.17
CA GLY A 63 -46.74 -12.60 6.45
C GLY A 63 -47.56 -13.71 7.09
N ILE A 64 -46.93 -14.81 7.50
CA ILE A 64 -47.55 -15.90 8.26
C ILE A 64 -47.72 -15.43 9.71
N ARG A 65 -48.96 -15.43 10.21
CA ARG A 65 -49.30 -14.92 11.54
C ARG A 65 -49.50 -16.04 12.56
N ASP A 66 -49.79 -17.25 12.09
CA ASP A 66 -49.81 -18.46 12.92
C ASP A 66 -48.78 -19.50 12.41
N PRO A 67 -47.55 -19.46 12.95
CA PRO A 67 -46.43 -20.36 12.61
C PRO A 67 -46.75 -21.85 12.58
N LEU A 68 -47.76 -22.30 13.33
CA LEU A 68 -48.04 -23.72 13.57
C LEU A 68 -49.22 -24.26 12.75
N SER A 69 -50.01 -23.40 12.11
CA SER A 69 -51.24 -23.80 11.41
C SER A 69 -51.35 -23.33 9.95
N GLU A 70 -50.69 -22.23 9.60
CA GLU A 70 -50.76 -21.63 8.26
C GLU A 70 -49.71 -22.19 7.29
N GLU A 71 -48.71 -22.92 7.79
CA GLU A 71 -47.67 -23.58 7.00
C GLU A 71 -47.76 -25.10 7.15
N ASP A 72 -47.72 -25.83 6.04
CA ASP A 72 -47.73 -27.29 6.08
C ASP A 72 -46.40 -27.85 6.61
N SER A 73 -46.44 -29.12 7.05
CA SER A 73 -45.27 -29.75 7.66
C SER A 73 -44.07 -29.88 6.73
N GLU A 74 -44.28 -30.06 5.42
CA GLU A 74 -43.18 -30.21 4.48
C GLU A 74 -42.47 -28.86 4.27
N THR A 75 -43.25 -27.79 4.06
CA THR A 75 -42.73 -26.43 3.93
C THR A 75 -42.00 -25.97 5.21
N TRP A 76 -42.52 -26.31 6.39
CA TRP A 76 -41.88 -26.02 7.66
C TRP A 76 -40.52 -26.73 7.81
N GLU A 77 -40.41 -28.01 7.45
CA GLU A 77 -39.13 -28.73 7.48
C GLU A 77 -38.13 -28.17 6.46
N GLN A 78 -38.59 -27.79 5.27
CA GLN A 78 -37.76 -27.13 4.27
C GLN A 78 -37.21 -25.79 4.79
N ARG A 79 -38.07 -24.96 5.39
CA ARG A 79 -37.70 -23.67 5.99
C ARG A 79 -36.67 -23.84 7.10
N LYS A 80 -36.90 -24.75 8.04
CA LYS A 80 -35.94 -25.07 9.11
C LYS A 80 -34.60 -25.52 8.54
N THR A 81 -34.61 -26.36 7.51
CA THR A 81 -33.40 -26.86 6.85
C THR A 81 -32.63 -25.73 6.15
N ALA A 82 -33.34 -24.79 5.53
CA ALA A 82 -32.74 -23.60 4.91
C ALA A 82 -32.08 -22.69 5.97
N MET A 83 -32.80 -22.40 7.07
CA MET A 83 -32.26 -21.60 8.18
C MET A 83 -31.06 -22.27 8.85
N LEU A 84 -31.13 -23.59 9.06
CA LEU A 84 -30.02 -24.37 9.62
C LEU A 84 -28.78 -24.32 8.71
N SER A 85 -28.98 -24.40 7.38
CA SER A 85 -27.90 -24.30 6.40
C SER A 85 -27.26 -22.91 6.41
N GLN A 86 -28.06 -21.85 6.44
CA GLN A 86 -27.58 -20.47 6.51
C GLN A 86 -26.80 -20.20 7.81
N LEU A 87 -27.30 -20.68 8.94
CA LEU A 87 -26.60 -20.56 10.23
C LEU A 87 -25.29 -21.34 10.22
N THR A 88 -25.29 -22.55 9.68
CA THR A 88 -24.07 -23.36 9.52
C THR A 88 -23.01 -22.56 8.75
N ASP A 89 -23.37 -21.99 7.60
CA ASP A 89 -22.45 -21.21 6.76
C ASP A 89 -21.95 -19.94 7.50
N THR A 90 -22.83 -19.29 8.27
CA THR A 90 -22.50 -18.08 9.06
C THR A 90 -21.54 -18.38 10.21
N TYR A 91 -21.83 -19.39 11.02
CA TYR A 91 -20.97 -19.82 12.11
C TYR A 91 -19.61 -20.29 11.59
N PHE A 92 -19.61 -21.08 10.51
CA PHE A 92 -18.38 -21.54 9.88
C PHE A 92 -17.55 -20.37 9.32
N ALA A 93 -18.17 -19.38 8.66
CA ALA A 93 -17.48 -18.18 8.18
C ALA A 93 -16.83 -17.39 9.31
N LYS A 94 -17.48 -17.31 10.47
CA LYS A 94 -17.01 -16.54 11.62
C LYS A 94 -15.84 -17.22 12.33
N PHE A 95 -15.94 -18.53 12.54
CA PHE A 95 -15.05 -19.28 13.45
C PHE A 95 -14.07 -20.23 12.75
N CYS A 96 -14.29 -20.57 11.47
CA CYS A 96 -13.45 -21.48 10.70
C CYS A 96 -12.87 -20.78 9.45
N GLY A 97 -11.79 -21.35 8.89
CA GLY A 97 -11.11 -20.83 7.70
C GLY A 97 -11.43 -21.63 6.43
N LEU A 98 -11.17 -21.05 5.26
CA LEU A 98 -11.37 -21.68 3.94
C LEU A 98 -10.55 -22.96 3.75
N GLU A 99 -9.36 -23.06 4.34
CA GLU A 99 -8.55 -24.28 4.27
C GLU A 99 -9.27 -25.47 4.92
N GLN A 100 -9.97 -25.23 6.04
CA GLN A 100 -10.77 -26.26 6.71
C GLN A 100 -11.94 -26.67 5.82
N LEU A 101 -12.61 -25.71 5.18
CA LEU A 101 -13.69 -26.00 4.23
C LEU A 101 -13.18 -26.92 3.11
N THR A 102 -12.04 -26.60 2.50
CA THR A 102 -11.46 -27.42 1.42
C THR A 102 -11.22 -28.86 1.87
N LYS A 103 -10.70 -29.07 3.10
CA LYS A 103 -10.52 -30.41 3.67
C LYS A 103 -11.85 -31.16 3.81
N LEU A 104 -12.89 -30.49 4.32
CA LEU A 104 -14.22 -31.10 4.47
C LEU A 104 -14.86 -31.44 3.12
N ILE A 105 -14.67 -30.60 2.10
CA ILE A 105 -15.13 -30.89 0.74
C ILE A 105 -14.39 -32.12 0.18
N GLN A 106 -13.07 -32.21 0.38
CA GLN A 106 -12.29 -33.39 -0.01
C GLN A 106 -12.79 -34.66 0.70
N THR A 107 -13.09 -34.58 2.00
CA THR A 107 -13.69 -35.70 2.74
C THR A 107 -15.01 -36.13 2.12
N ALA A 108 -15.93 -35.20 1.84
CA ALA A 108 -17.22 -35.50 1.23
C ALA A 108 -17.11 -36.10 -0.19
N LEU A 109 -16.10 -35.68 -0.98
CA LEU A 109 -15.83 -36.23 -2.30
C LEU A 109 -15.22 -37.64 -2.23
N ASN A 110 -14.30 -37.86 -1.29
CA ASN A 110 -13.68 -39.16 -1.05
C ASN A 110 -14.70 -40.20 -0.58
N GLU A 111 -15.70 -39.81 0.23
CA GLU A 111 -16.83 -40.67 0.61
C GLU A 111 -17.62 -41.19 -0.62
N ARG A 112 -17.60 -40.47 -1.74
CA ARG A 112 -18.22 -40.89 -3.02
C ARG A 112 -17.26 -41.61 -3.98
N GLY A 113 -16.05 -41.92 -3.54
CA GLY A 113 -15.03 -42.57 -4.37
C GLY A 113 -14.41 -41.65 -5.44
N VAL A 114 -14.63 -40.33 -5.35
CA VAL A 114 -14.02 -39.36 -6.27
C VAL A 114 -12.67 -38.93 -5.70
N GLN A 115 -11.58 -39.49 -6.24
CA GLN A 115 -10.22 -38.98 -6.00
C GLN A 115 -9.98 -37.76 -6.89
N VAL A 116 -10.40 -36.58 -6.44
CA VAL A 116 -10.04 -35.33 -7.13
C VAL A 116 -8.64 -34.93 -6.66
N PRO A 117 -7.63 -34.83 -7.55
CA PRO A 117 -6.40 -34.16 -7.21
C PRO A 117 -6.73 -32.67 -7.05
N GLU A 118 -6.75 -32.22 -5.79
CA GLU A 118 -6.80 -30.81 -5.39
C GLU A 118 -7.92 -29.96 -6.04
N ILE A 119 -9.01 -29.77 -5.28
CA ILE A 119 -10.15 -28.94 -5.68
C ILE A 119 -9.69 -27.53 -6.07
N THR A 120 -9.71 -27.26 -7.37
CA THR A 120 -9.60 -25.91 -7.91
C THR A 120 -11.01 -25.37 -7.94
N ILE A 121 -11.42 -24.62 -6.92
CA ILE A 121 -12.73 -23.95 -6.87
C ILE A 121 -12.86 -23.13 -8.17
N GLU A 122 -13.83 -23.45 -9.04
CA GLU A 122 -14.07 -22.74 -10.30
C GLU A 122 -14.95 -21.52 -10.07
N PHE A 123 -14.33 -20.36 -9.94
CA PHE A 123 -15.03 -19.08 -9.79
C PHE A 123 -14.55 -18.11 -10.84
N ASN A 124 -15.33 -17.06 -11.09
CA ASN A 124 -14.90 -15.94 -11.91
C ASN A 124 -13.95 -15.06 -11.08
N PRO A 125 -12.65 -14.95 -11.43
CA PRO A 125 -11.71 -14.17 -10.65
C PRO A 125 -12.09 -12.68 -10.55
N GLU A 126 -12.77 -12.15 -11.56
CA GLU A 126 -13.22 -10.75 -11.62
C GLU A 126 -14.25 -10.39 -10.55
N THR A 127 -15.03 -11.36 -10.07
CA THR A 127 -16.10 -11.14 -9.09
C THR A 127 -15.86 -11.82 -7.75
N ALA A 128 -14.81 -12.64 -7.65
CA ALA A 128 -14.46 -13.33 -6.42
C ALA A 128 -13.88 -12.39 -5.36
N PRO A 129 -14.10 -12.70 -4.07
CA PRO A 129 -13.39 -12.06 -2.98
C PRO A 129 -11.88 -12.19 -3.12
N ALA A 130 -11.15 -11.13 -2.75
CA ALA A 130 -9.70 -11.12 -2.77
C ALA A 130 -9.10 -12.29 -1.97
N GLU A 131 -9.72 -12.69 -0.86
CA GLU A 131 -9.24 -13.83 -0.07
C GLU A 131 -9.22 -15.14 -0.85
N LEU A 132 -10.26 -15.39 -1.64
CA LEU A 132 -10.38 -16.58 -2.46
C LEU A 132 -9.30 -16.57 -3.57
N LEU A 133 -9.08 -15.41 -4.20
CA LEU A 133 -8.00 -15.18 -5.15
C LEU A 133 -6.62 -15.46 -4.54
N PHE A 134 -6.35 -14.94 -3.35
CA PHE A 134 -5.08 -15.16 -2.65
C PHE A 134 -4.88 -16.63 -2.31
N ASN A 135 -5.89 -17.30 -1.77
CA ASN A 135 -5.77 -18.71 -1.39
C ASN A 135 -5.50 -19.60 -2.61
N GLN A 136 -6.26 -19.43 -3.69
CA GLN A 136 -6.05 -20.20 -4.93
C GLN A 136 -4.71 -19.85 -5.57
N GLY A 137 -4.36 -18.57 -5.67
CA GLY A 137 -3.09 -18.14 -6.24
C GLY A 137 -1.88 -18.70 -5.49
N MET A 138 -1.89 -18.63 -4.15
CA MET A 138 -0.82 -19.18 -3.31
C MET A 138 -0.73 -20.71 -3.40
N MET A 139 -1.86 -21.40 -3.57
CA MET A 139 -1.89 -22.83 -3.77
C MET A 139 -1.22 -23.21 -5.09
N ILE A 140 -1.60 -22.55 -6.19
CA ILE A 140 -1.01 -22.79 -7.52
C ILE A 140 0.50 -22.45 -7.52
N GLU A 141 0.92 -21.36 -6.88
CA GLU A 141 2.35 -20.99 -6.81
C GLU A 141 3.22 -22.04 -6.09
N LYS A 142 2.67 -22.74 -5.09
CA LYS A 142 3.38 -23.76 -4.32
C LYS A 142 3.46 -25.13 -5.02
N MET A 143 2.71 -25.34 -6.10
CA MET A 143 2.73 -26.59 -6.85
C MET A 143 4.09 -26.79 -7.56
N PRO A 144 4.58 -28.05 -7.67
CA PRO A 144 5.70 -28.38 -8.55
C PRO A 144 5.46 -27.93 -9.99
N ALA A 145 6.52 -27.60 -10.72
CA ALA A 145 6.41 -27.03 -12.08
C ALA A 145 5.60 -27.90 -13.06
N GLU A 146 5.72 -29.23 -12.96
CA GLU A 146 5.01 -30.19 -13.81
C GLU A 146 3.49 -30.16 -13.60
N THR A 147 3.03 -30.07 -12.35
CA THR A 147 1.60 -30.01 -12.01
C THR A 147 1.03 -28.60 -12.09
N ARG A 148 1.89 -27.57 -12.02
CA ARG A 148 1.50 -26.16 -12.13
C ARG A 148 1.19 -25.73 -13.57
N ALA A 149 1.86 -26.32 -14.57
CA ALA A 149 1.72 -25.98 -15.99
C ALA A 149 0.27 -25.80 -16.48
N PRO A 150 -0.70 -26.70 -16.20
CA PRO A 150 -2.09 -26.50 -16.62
C PRO A 150 -2.80 -25.32 -15.94
N HIS A 151 -2.30 -24.84 -14.80
CA HIS A 151 -2.91 -23.77 -14.00
C HIS A 151 -2.23 -22.40 -14.20
N GLU A 152 -1.17 -22.31 -15.01
CA GLU A 152 -0.45 -21.05 -15.25
C GLU A 152 -1.36 -19.93 -15.80
N ALA A 153 -2.24 -20.26 -16.74
CA ALA A 153 -3.18 -19.28 -17.29
C ALA A 153 -4.13 -18.72 -16.21
N ARG A 154 -4.59 -19.59 -15.30
CA ARG A 154 -5.43 -19.20 -14.16
C ARG A 154 -4.65 -18.35 -13.16
N LEU A 155 -3.41 -18.75 -12.83
CA LEU A 155 -2.54 -17.97 -11.94
C LEU A 155 -2.29 -16.57 -12.50
N HIS A 156 -2.05 -16.47 -13.80
CA HIS A 156 -1.85 -15.20 -14.48
C HIS A 156 -3.10 -14.31 -14.41
N GLU A 157 -4.29 -14.86 -14.62
CA GLU A 157 -5.56 -14.14 -14.43
C GLU A 157 -5.73 -13.64 -12.97
N ILE A 158 -5.50 -14.50 -11.98
CA ILE A 158 -5.56 -14.14 -10.55
C ILE A 158 -4.60 -12.98 -10.25
N LYS A 159 -3.35 -13.04 -10.74
CA LYS A 159 -2.36 -11.98 -10.56
C LYS A 159 -2.84 -10.67 -11.16
N VAL A 160 -3.42 -10.68 -12.36
CA VAL A 160 -3.97 -9.48 -13.00
C VAL A 160 -5.07 -8.84 -12.15
N VAL A 161 -6.02 -9.63 -11.64
CA VAL A 161 -7.11 -9.13 -10.79
C VAL A 161 -6.58 -8.56 -9.47
N LEU A 162 -5.64 -9.26 -8.82
CA LEU A 162 -5.03 -8.81 -7.57
C LEU A 162 -4.20 -7.52 -7.77
N ILE A 163 -3.41 -7.43 -8.85
CA ILE A 163 -2.65 -6.20 -9.18
C ILE A 163 -3.60 -5.04 -9.43
N ARG A 164 -4.67 -5.26 -10.20
CA ARG A 164 -5.67 -4.22 -10.50
C ARG A 164 -6.36 -3.69 -9.26
N SER A 165 -6.76 -4.58 -8.35
CA SER A 165 -7.46 -4.21 -7.11
C SER A 165 -6.54 -3.59 -6.06
N LEU A 166 -5.30 -4.09 -5.92
CA LEU A 166 -4.40 -3.66 -4.85
C LEU A 166 -3.50 -2.50 -5.24
N ILE A 167 -3.02 -2.48 -6.48
CA ILE A 167 -1.91 -1.63 -6.90
C ILE A 167 -2.36 -0.53 -7.85
N SER A 168 -2.74 -0.90 -9.08
CA SER A 168 -3.03 0.06 -10.16
C SER A 168 -3.94 -0.57 -11.21
N ASP A 169 -4.90 0.20 -11.73
CA ASP A 169 -5.79 -0.19 -12.83
C ASP A 169 -5.28 0.24 -14.21
N GLN A 170 -4.11 0.86 -14.27
CA GLN A 170 -3.51 1.31 -15.52
C GLN A 170 -3.05 0.10 -16.34
N LEU A 171 -3.67 -0.12 -17.50
CA LEU A 171 -3.35 -1.24 -18.40
C LEU A 171 -1.85 -1.33 -18.74
N PRO A 172 -1.13 -0.22 -19.04
CA PRO A 172 0.31 -0.31 -19.32
C PRO A 172 1.11 -0.80 -18.10
N TYR A 173 0.73 -0.41 -16.89
CA TYR A 173 1.37 -0.92 -15.66
C TYR A 173 1.07 -2.41 -15.46
N ILE A 174 -0.20 -2.81 -15.56
CA ILE A 174 -0.64 -4.21 -15.38
C ILE A 174 0.08 -5.14 -16.37
N ASN A 175 0.21 -4.70 -17.63
CA ASN A 175 0.87 -5.47 -18.69
C ASN A 175 2.31 -5.85 -18.35
N ILE A 176 3.02 -5.00 -17.61
CA ILE A 176 4.38 -5.28 -17.15
C ILE A 176 4.30 -6.03 -15.82
N ALA A 177 3.57 -5.50 -14.84
CA ALA A 177 3.54 -5.98 -13.46
C ALA A 177 3.13 -7.45 -13.32
N LYS A 178 2.22 -7.94 -14.17
CA LYS A 178 1.77 -9.34 -14.16
C LYS A 178 2.91 -10.34 -14.40
N ASP A 179 4.00 -9.93 -15.05
CA ASP A 179 5.13 -10.83 -15.32
C ASP A 179 6.14 -10.87 -14.15
N TRP A 180 6.11 -9.87 -13.24
CA TRP A 180 7.14 -9.69 -12.20
C TRP A 180 6.67 -9.93 -10.76
N PHE A 181 5.39 -9.69 -10.47
CA PHE A 181 4.83 -9.92 -9.13
C PHE A 181 4.46 -11.39 -8.95
N THR A 182 4.76 -11.95 -7.78
CA THR A 182 4.16 -13.21 -7.31
C THR A 182 2.93 -12.92 -6.44
N VAL A 183 2.05 -13.91 -6.26
CA VAL A 183 0.93 -13.82 -5.32
C VAL A 183 1.46 -13.63 -3.89
N SER A 184 2.60 -14.23 -3.56
CA SER A 184 3.30 -14.02 -2.29
C SER A 184 3.70 -12.55 -2.08
N ASP A 185 4.23 -11.87 -3.10
CA ASP A 185 4.54 -10.42 -3.04
C ASP A 185 3.26 -9.58 -2.83
N LEU A 186 2.19 -9.90 -3.54
CA LEU A 186 0.90 -9.22 -3.42
C LEU A 186 0.28 -9.42 -2.02
N ALA A 187 0.52 -10.58 -1.40
CA ALA A 187 0.07 -10.87 -0.06
C ALA A 187 0.85 -10.05 0.98
N GLU A 188 2.16 -9.88 0.81
CA GLU A 188 2.99 -9.00 1.64
C GLU A 188 2.53 -7.54 1.55
N ILE A 189 2.23 -7.06 0.35
CA ILE A 189 1.67 -5.71 0.14
C ILE A 189 0.33 -5.56 0.87
N ARG A 190 -0.56 -6.57 0.75
CA ARG A 190 -1.86 -6.57 1.44
C ARG A 190 -1.71 -6.54 2.96
N GLN A 191 -0.72 -7.22 3.53
CA GLN A 191 -0.50 -7.24 4.98
C GLN A 191 -0.10 -5.87 5.54
N HIS A 192 0.66 -5.09 4.77
CA HIS A 192 1.11 -3.75 5.16
C HIS A 192 0.15 -2.63 4.72
N LYS A 193 -1.05 -2.98 4.25
CA LYS A 193 -2.00 -2.04 3.66
C LYS A 193 -3.25 -1.87 4.53
N LEU A 194 -3.63 -0.62 4.77
CA LEU A 194 -4.94 -0.23 5.28
C LEU A 194 -5.89 0.09 4.13
N GLY A 195 -7.14 -0.35 4.23
CA GLY A 195 -8.17 -0.07 3.23
C GLY A 195 -8.19 -1.06 2.06
N ARG A 196 -9.28 -1.01 1.28
CA ARG A 196 -9.54 -1.89 0.13
C ARG A 196 -9.08 -1.29 -1.20
N GLY A 197 -9.00 0.05 -1.29
CA GLY A 197 -8.63 0.80 -2.48
C GLY A 197 -7.15 0.69 -2.82
N ARG A 198 -6.75 1.13 -4.01
CA ARG A 198 -5.38 0.99 -4.54
C ARG A 198 -4.34 1.79 -3.74
N ILE A 199 -3.07 1.33 -3.74
CA ILE A 199 -1.93 2.00 -3.06
C ILE A 199 -1.32 3.19 -3.82
N GLY A 200 -1.77 3.41 -5.06
CA GLY A 200 -1.39 4.56 -5.88
C GLY A 200 0.00 4.46 -6.52
N GLY A 201 0.35 5.48 -7.31
CA GLY A 201 1.39 5.34 -8.31
C GLY A 201 2.83 5.30 -7.79
N LYS A 202 3.14 6.15 -6.79
CA LYS A 202 4.48 6.18 -6.19
C LYS A 202 4.88 4.82 -5.62
N ALA A 203 3.95 4.20 -4.89
CA ALA A 203 4.16 2.86 -4.34
C ALA A 203 4.22 1.80 -5.45
N ALA A 204 3.33 1.86 -6.44
CA ALA A 204 3.29 0.94 -7.57
C ALA A 204 4.61 0.92 -8.35
N GLY A 205 5.08 2.08 -8.83
CA GLY A 205 6.34 2.19 -9.56
C GLY A 205 7.56 1.72 -8.74
N MET A 206 7.62 2.08 -7.46
CA MET A 206 8.70 1.63 -6.55
C MET A 206 8.70 0.11 -6.40
N LEU A 207 7.54 -0.50 -6.15
CA LEU A 207 7.42 -1.94 -5.94
C LEU A 207 7.76 -2.73 -7.21
N LEU A 208 7.27 -2.27 -8.37
CA LEU A 208 7.58 -2.91 -9.64
C LEU A 208 9.09 -2.84 -9.94
N ALA A 209 9.71 -1.67 -9.77
CA ALA A 209 11.16 -1.51 -9.94
C ALA A 209 11.95 -2.44 -8.99
N ALA A 210 11.54 -2.54 -7.73
CA ALA A 210 12.17 -3.42 -6.76
C ALA A 210 12.04 -4.90 -7.18
N ARG A 211 10.90 -5.34 -7.69
CA ARG A 211 10.70 -6.72 -8.19
C ARG A 211 11.59 -7.03 -9.39
N ILE A 212 11.62 -6.12 -10.38
CA ILE A 212 12.49 -6.27 -11.56
C ILE A 212 13.96 -6.38 -11.14
N LEU A 213 14.41 -5.52 -10.23
CA LEU A 213 15.79 -5.54 -9.73
C LEU A 213 16.08 -6.82 -8.94
N LYS A 214 15.19 -7.27 -8.06
CA LYS A 214 15.39 -8.51 -7.29
C LYS A 214 15.59 -9.75 -8.19
N GLU A 215 15.01 -9.75 -9.39
CA GLU A 215 15.12 -10.88 -10.33
C GLU A 215 16.28 -10.73 -11.34
N LYS A 216 16.53 -9.51 -11.86
CA LYS A 216 17.52 -9.28 -12.94
C LYS A 216 18.84 -8.69 -12.48
N ALA A 217 18.95 -8.19 -11.25
CA ALA A 217 20.19 -7.59 -10.77
C ALA A 217 21.32 -8.63 -10.65
N SER A 218 22.56 -8.16 -10.81
CA SER A 218 23.72 -9.00 -10.55
C SER A 218 23.81 -9.38 -9.06
N PRO A 219 24.43 -10.51 -8.70
CA PRO A 219 24.55 -10.94 -7.30
C PRO A 219 25.12 -9.84 -6.37
N ARG A 220 26.17 -9.14 -6.83
CA ARG A 220 26.78 -8.01 -6.12
C ARG A 220 25.80 -6.86 -5.85
N LEU A 221 24.92 -6.57 -6.80
CA LEU A 221 23.91 -5.52 -6.62
C LEU A 221 22.81 -5.99 -5.65
N LEU A 222 22.41 -7.25 -5.71
CA LEU A 222 21.43 -7.84 -4.79
C LEU A 222 21.90 -7.77 -3.33
N GLU A 223 23.18 -8.01 -3.07
CA GLU A 223 23.78 -7.86 -1.73
C GLU A 223 23.68 -6.43 -1.18
N SER A 224 23.62 -5.44 -2.06
CA SER A 224 23.54 -4.01 -1.69
C SER A 224 22.14 -3.43 -1.84
N LEU A 225 21.18 -4.20 -2.34
CA LEU A 225 19.82 -3.73 -2.62
C LEU A 225 18.92 -3.99 -1.41
N GLN A 226 18.43 -2.91 -0.81
CA GLN A 226 17.44 -2.99 0.26
C GLN A 226 16.24 -2.09 -0.06
N THR A 227 15.04 -2.63 0.13
CA THR A 227 13.79 -1.89 0.02
C THR A 227 13.37 -1.44 1.42
N PRO A 228 13.10 -0.14 1.64
CA PRO A 228 12.67 0.35 2.94
C PRO A 228 11.39 -0.33 3.41
N THR A 229 11.26 -0.54 4.72
CA THR A 229 9.99 -1.00 5.31
C THR A 229 8.88 0.00 4.96
N SER A 230 7.86 -0.48 4.25
CA SER A 230 6.83 0.35 3.64
C SER A 230 5.44 -0.12 4.03
N PHE A 231 4.58 0.84 4.37
CA PHE A 231 3.17 0.66 4.69
C PHE A 231 2.33 1.52 3.76
N TYR A 232 1.09 1.10 3.51
CA TYR A 232 0.24 1.71 2.49
C TYR A 232 -1.13 2.05 3.08
N ILE A 233 -1.63 3.24 2.76
CA ILE A 233 -3.02 3.61 3.03
C ILE A 233 -3.73 3.69 1.69
N GLY A 234 -4.71 2.81 1.50
CA GLY A 234 -5.51 2.72 0.29
C GLY A 234 -6.30 3.99 0.02
N SER A 235 -6.51 4.26 -1.26
CA SER A 235 -7.26 5.43 -1.75
C SER A 235 -8.72 5.51 -1.28
N ASP A 236 -9.31 4.42 -0.80
CA ASP A 236 -10.66 4.40 -0.21
C ASP A 236 -10.71 5.08 1.17
N VAL A 237 -9.61 5.00 1.93
CA VAL A 237 -9.50 5.62 3.26
C VAL A 237 -9.62 7.14 3.17
N PHE A 238 -9.14 7.74 2.08
CA PHE A 238 -9.31 9.17 1.80
C PHE A 238 -10.79 9.58 1.73
N TYR A 239 -11.64 8.84 1.00
CA TYR A 239 -13.07 9.16 0.92
C TYR A 239 -13.79 8.94 2.24
N ASN A 240 -13.43 7.88 2.97
CA ASN A 240 -13.99 7.63 4.29
C ASN A 240 -13.64 8.79 5.24
N PHE A 241 -12.40 9.28 5.20
CA PHE A 241 -11.96 10.44 5.96
C PHE A 241 -12.75 11.70 5.60
N LEU A 242 -12.93 12.00 4.31
CA LEU A 242 -13.74 13.16 3.89
C LEU A 242 -15.19 13.06 4.35
N SER A 243 -15.77 11.86 4.29
CA SER A 243 -17.18 11.62 4.59
C SER A 243 -17.48 11.74 6.09
N ILE A 244 -16.64 11.14 6.94
CA ILE A 244 -16.80 11.18 8.40
C ILE A 244 -16.65 12.62 8.92
N ASN A 245 -15.78 13.41 8.30
CA ASN A 245 -15.46 14.77 8.72
C ASN A 245 -16.25 15.86 7.98
N ASN A 246 -17.24 15.50 7.14
CA ASN A 246 -18.05 16.45 6.34
C ASN A 246 -17.22 17.40 5.45
N LEU A 247 -16.06 16.96 4.96
CA LEU A 247 -15.11 17.78 4.20
C LEU A 247 -15.41 17.84 2.69
N HIS A 248 -16.44 17.14 2.22
CA HIS A 248 -16.82 17.12 0.79
C HIS A 248 -17.18 18.49 0.22
N HIS A 249 -17.57 19.43 1.07
CA HIS A 249 -17.87 20.80 0.65
C HIS A 249 -16.64 21.49 0.02
N TRP A 250 -15.42 21.12 0.42
CA TRP A 250 -14.19 21.65 -0.17
C TRP A 250 -13.89 21.11 -1.57
N ASN A 251 -14.62 20.12 -2.09
CA ASN A 251 -14.35 19.56 -3.42
C ASN A 251 -14.66 20.53 -4.57
N ASP A 252 -15.50 21.55 -4.34
CA ASP A 252 -15.81 22.60 -5.33
C ASP A 252 -14.65 23.59 -5.55
N GLN A 253 -13.65 23.57 -4.67
CA GLN A 253 -12.43 24.36 -4.74
C GLN A 253 -11.79 24.32 -6.13
N LYS A 254 -11.89 23.18 -6.82
CA LYS A 254 -11.34 22.97 -8.16
C LYS A 254 -11.95 23.87 -9.24
N TYR A 255 -13.14 24.45 -9.00
CA TYR A 255 -13.83 25.33 -9.94
C TYR A 255 -13.70 26.82 -9.63
N LYS A 256 -13.09 27.18 -8.49
CA LYS A 256 -12.85 28.57 -8.10
C LYS A 256 -11.74 29.22 -8.92
N ASP A 257 -11.62 30.54 -8.85
CA ASP A 257 -10.46 31.25 -9.41
C ASP A 257 -9.21 31.08 -8.53
N GLU A 258 -8.03 31.44 -9.06
CA GLU A 258 -6.76 31.22 -8.35
C GLU A 258 -6.67 32.03 -7.04
N GLU A 259 -7.23 33.24 -6.99
CA GLU A 259 -7.16 34.10 -5.80
C GLU A 259 -8.00 33.50 -4.66
N GLN A 260 -9.23 33.09 -4.96
CA GLN A 260 -10.11 32.36 -4.05
C GLN A 260 -9.46 31.05 -3.60
N MET A 261 -8.89 30.29 -4.55
CA MET A 261 -8.25 29.02 -4.21
C MET A 261 -7.14 29.21 -3.16
N ARG A 262 -6.32 30.25 -3.33
CA ARG A 262 -5.22 30.56 -2.42
C ARG A 262 -5.70 31.09 -1.07
N SER A 263 -6.79 31.88 -1.07
CA SER A 263 -7.41 32.38 0.16
C SER A 263 -8.02 31.27 1.02
N ASP A 264 -8.67 30.30 0.39
CA ASP A 264 -9.37 29.21 1.08
C ASP A 264 -8.41 28.11 1.56
N PHE A 265 -7.25 27.94 0.90
CA PHE A 265 -6.35 26.82 1.19
C PHE A 265 -5.85 26.72 2.65
N PRO A 266 -5.52 27.82 3.35
CA PRO A 266 -5.21 27.77 4.79
C PRO A 266 -6.37 27.20 5.64
N LEU A 267 -7.62 27.55 5.32
CA LEU A 267 -8.81 27.04 6.01
C LEU A 267 -9.01 25.55 5.73
N ILE A 268 -8.82 25.14 4.47
CA ILE A 268 -8.85 23.72 4.07
C ILE A 268 -7.85 22.91 4.90
N ILE A 269 -6.62 23.40 5.07
CA ILE A 269 -5.62 22.72 5.89
C ILE A 269 -6.09 22.58 7.34
N GLU A 270 -6.63 23.64 7.92
CA GLU A 270 -7.11 23.65 9.30
C GLU A 270 -8.25 22.64 9.51
N ASP A 271 -9.25 22.65 8.64
CA ASP A 271 -10.39 21.72 8.69
C ASP A 271 -9.95 20.27 8.55
N PHE A 272 -9.03 19.98 7.63
CA PHE A 272 -8.50 18.62 7.47
C PHE A 272 -7.70 18.18 8.69
N ILE A 273 -6.84 19.04 9.25
CA ILE A 273 -6.02 18.71 10.43
C ILE A 273 -6.88 18.41 11.67
N ARG A 274 -8.07 19.01 11.77
CA ARG A 274 -9.05 18.75 12.82
C ARG A 274 -9.87 17.48 12.60
N GLY A 275 -9.76 16.84 11.44
CA GLY A 275 -10.53 15.67 11.10
C GLY A 275 -10.09 14.41 11.86
N ASP A 276 -11.07 13.60 12.23
CA ASP A 276 -10.87 12.34 12.93
C ASP A 276 -10.75 11.15 11.98
N PHE A 277 -10.02 10.13 12.44
CA PHE A 277 -9.90 8.84 11.75
C PHE A 277 -10.80 7.78 12.40
N PRO A 278 -11.38 6.85 11.63
CA PRO A 278 -12.17 5.76 12.19
C PRO A 278 -11.28 4.85 13.07
N PRO A 279 -11.84 4.18 14.11
CA PRO A 279 -11.06 3.37 15.05
C PRO A 279 -10.16 2.31 14.39
N THR A 280 -10.61 1.72 13.27
CA THR A 280 -9.83 0.74 12.51
C THR A 280 -8.58 1.35 11.86
N ALA A 281 -8.65 2.60 11.43
CA ALA A 281 -7.49 3.32 10.89
C ALA A 281 -6.53 3.72 12.02
N VAL A 282 -7.07 4.16 13.17
CA VAL A 282 -6.27 4.51 14.36
C VAL A 282 -5.45 3.30 14.82
N GLN A 283 -6.09 2.14 15.00
CA GLN A 283 -5.40 0.91 15.41
C GLN A 283 -4.29 0.49 14.42
N HIS A 284 -4.53 0.70 13.12
CA HIS A 284 -3.51 0.42 12.11
C HIS A 284 -2.34 1.40 12.17
N GLN A 285 -2.61 2.69 12.39
CA GLN A 285 -1.59 3.73 12.57
C GLN A 285 -0.73 3.45 13.81
N GLU A 286 -1.33 3.04 14.92
CA GLU A 286 -0.62 2.60 16.13
C GLU A 286 0.28 1.38 15.85
N THR A 287 -0.21 0.42 15.06
CA THR A 287 0.58 -0.75 14.65
C THR A 287 1.81 -0.33 13.83
N ILE A 288 1.64 0.59 12.89
CA ILE A 288 2.76 1.15 12.09
C ILE A 288 3.80 1.79 13.01
N LEU A 289 3.38 2.62 13.96
CA LEU A 289 4.28 3.29 14.90
C LEU A 289 5.00 2.28 15.80
N SER A 290 4.29 1.27 16.31
CA SER A 290 4.90 0.20 17.10
C SER A 290 5.95 -0.59 16.31
N MET A 291 5.71 -0.88 15.02
CA MET A 291 6.68 -1.55 14.15
C MET A 291 7.88 -0.66 13.80
N ALA A 292 7.65 0.64 13.65
CA ALA A 292 8.71 1.63 13.42
C ALA A 292 9.61 1.81 14.64
N GLY A 293 9.04 1.73 15.85
CA GLY A 293 9.73 2.03 17.11
C GLY A 293 10.04 3.51 17.20
N LYS A 294 11.29 3.87 17.55
CA LYS A 294 11.79 5.26 17.52
C LYS A 294 12.47 5.65 16.21
N ARG A 295 12.31 4.86 15.14
CA ARG A 295 12.91 5.23 13.84
C ARG A 295 12.05 6.31 13.19
N PRO A 296 12.66 7.31 12.53
CA PRO A 296 11.89 8.30 11.78
C PRO A 296 11.09 7.67 10.65
N LEU A 297 9.92 8.24 10.38
CA LEU A 297 9.02 7.87 9.31
C LEU A 297 8.90 9.00 8.28
N ILE A 298 8.48 8.66 7.08
CA ILE A 298 8.04 9.62 6.06
C ILE A 298 6.68 9.20 5.53
N VAL A 299 5.73 10.13 5.52
CA VAL A 299 4.43 9.96 4.86
C VAL A 299 4.49 10.66 3.51
N ARG A 300 4.16 9.95 2.44
CA ARG A 300 4.26 10.45 1.07
C ARG A 300 2.91 10.31 0.39
N SER A 301 2.53 11.31 -0.40
CA SER A 301 1.44 11.15 -1.36
C SER A 301 1.73 9.97 -2.29
N SER A 302 0.70 9.23 -2.65
CA SER A 302 0.76 8.21 -3.70
C SER A 302 -0.53 8.36 -4.50
N SER A 303 -0.62 9.45 -5.27
CA SER A 303 -1.81 9.72 -6.08
C SER A 303 -1.96 8.66 -7.18
N LEU A 304 -3.20 8.35 -7.55
CA LEU A 304 -3.47 7.46 -8.69
C LEU A 304 -3.08 8.08 -10.03
N LEU A 305 -3.02 9.42 -10.11
CA LEU A 305 -2.56 10.15 -11.29
C LEU A 305 -1.03 10.14 -11.46
N GLU A 306 -0.26 9.86 -10.39
CA GLU A 306 1.22 9.81 -10.46
C GLU A 306 1.74 8.74 -11.44
N ASP A 307 0.93 7.71 -11.73
CA ASP A 307 1.26 6.60 -12.63
C ASP A 307 0.69 6.72 -14.04
N ASN A 308 0.00 7.82 -14.36
CA ASN A 308 -0.59 7.96 -15.68
C ASN A 308 0.52 8.26 -16.72
N PHE A 309 0.75 7.30 -17.62
CA PHE A 309 1.75 7.42 -18.68
C PHE A 309 1.44 8.67 -19.53
N GLY A 310 2.35 9.65 -19.49
CA GLY A 310 2.20 10.93 -20.22
C GLY A 310 1.96 12.16 -19.34
N THR A 311 1.66 12.01 -18.05
CA THR A 311 1.54 13.14 -17.10
C THR A 311 2.36 12.90 -15.85
N ALA A 312 3.50 13.60 -15.72
CA ALA A 312 4.29 13.55 -14.50
C ALA A 312 3.65 14.44 -13.42
N PHE A 313 3.15 13.85 -12.34
CA PHE A 313 2.75 14.56 -11.11
C PHE A 313 3.90 14.64 -10.08
N ALA A 314 5.12 14.27 -10.49
CA ALA A 314 6.31 14.28 -9.66
C ALA A 314 6.55 15.65 -9.01
N GLY A 315 6.63 15.67 -7.68
CA GLY A 315 6.97 16.86 -6.89
C GLY A 315 5.83 17.87 -6.71
N LYS A 316 4.58 17.52 -7.00
CA LYS A 316 3.42 18.42 -6.81
C LYS A 316 2.70 18.25 -5.47
N TYR A 317 2.87 17.10 -4.83
CA TYR A 317 2.21 16.74 -3.58
C TYR A 317 3.23 16.60 -2.44
N GLU A 318 2.77 16.82 -1.21
CA GLU A 318 3.64 16.89 -0.04
C GLU A 318 4.21 15.51 0.38
N SER A 319 5.39 15.53 0.98
CA SER A 319 5.94 14.42 1.75
C SER A 319 6.41 14.96 3.10
N ILE A 320 5.96 14.36 4.19
CA ILE A 320 6.15 14.87 5.54
C ILE A 320 7.00 13.87 6.33
N PHE A 321 8.11 14.34 6.88
CA PHE A 321 8.97 13.57 7.77
C PHE A 321 8.44 13.65 9.20
N LEU A 322 8.43 12.50 9.88
CA LEU A 322 8.02 12.32 11.26
C LEU A 322 9.21 11.75 12.04
N PRO A 323 9.90 12.55 12.86
CA PRO A 323 11.11 12.09 13.57
C PRO A 323 10.83 11.02 14.62
N ASN A 324 9.59 10.96 15.12
CA ASN A 324 9.08 9.85 15.91
C ASN A 324 9.85 9.64 17.24
N GLN A 325 10.20 10.75 17.92
CA GLN A 325 10.93 10.75 19.19
C GLN A 325 10.07 11.09 20.42
N ALA A 326 8.81 11.50 20.22
CA ALA A 326 7.89 11.85 21.30
C ALA A 326 7.26 10.60 21.94
N ASP A 327 6.29 10.80 22.82
CA ASP A 327 5.49 9.70 23.36
C ASP A 327 4.55 9.08 22.28
N PRO A 328 4.01 7.87 22.51
CA PRO A 328 3.19 7.20 21.51
C PRO A 328 1.94 7.99 21.07
N GLU A 329 1.30 8.73 21.98
CA GLU A 329 0.09 9.50 21.69
C GLU A 329 0.40 10.73 20.82
N GLU A 330 1.49 11.44 21.12
CA GLU A 330 1.97 12.58 20.35
C GLU A 330 2.46 12.14 18.97
N ASN A 331 3.17 11.02 18.86
CA ASN A 331 3.59 10.46 17.57
C ASN A 331 2.38 10.01 16.73
N LEU A 332 1.35 9.45 17.35
CA LEU A 332 0.08 9.11 16.68
C LEU A 332 -0.62 10.35 16.15
N ARG A 333 -0.75 11.39 16.98
CA ARG A 333 -1.33 12.67 16.55
C ARG A 333 -0.51 13.30 15.42
N ALA A 334 0.82 13.29 15.50
CA ALA A 334 1.68 13.82 14.45
C ALA A 334 1.52 13.04 13.13
N LEU A 335 1.39 11.71 13.19
CA LEU A 335 1.11 10.87 12.02
C LEU A 335 -0.25 11.19 11.39
N GLN A 336 -1.30 11.32 12.21
CA GLN A 336 -2.65 11.68 11.75
C GLN A 336 -2.68 13.06 11.10
N GLN A 337 -2.03 14.06 11.71
CA GLN A 337 -1.91 15.40 11.16
C GLN A 337 -1.15 15.40 9.83
N ALA A 338 -0.08 14.61 9.72
CA ALA A 338 0.66 14.47 8.45
C ALA A 338 -0.20 13.84 7.35
N ILE A 339 -0.96 12.79 7.66
CA ILE A 339 -1.91 12.15 6.74
C ILE A 339 -2.97 13.16 6.28
N ALA A 340 -3.62 13.84 7.23
CA ALA A 340 -4.65 14.83 6.95
C ALA A 340 -4.14 16.00 6.11
N ARG A 341 -2.93 16.48 6.39
CA ARG A 341 -2.29 17.54 5.61
C ARG A 341 -1.97 17.11 4.17
N ILE A 342 -1.51 15.87 3.96
CA ILE A 342 -1.31 15.35 2.60
C ILE A 342 -2.66 15.20 1.89
N TYR A 343 -3.72 14.80 2.57
CA TYR A 343 -5.07 14.81 2.02
C TYR A 343 -5.53 16.21 1.62
N ALA A 344 -5.30 17.23 2.46
CA ALA A 344 -5.58 18.63 2.12
C ALA A 344 -4.79 19.09 0.88
N SER A 345 -3.56 18.58 0.69
CA SER A 345 -2.71 18.95 -0.45
C SER A 345 -3.31 18.60 -1.83
N THR A 346 -4.32 17.71 -1.89
CA THR A 346 -5.08 17.41 -3.12
C THR A 346 -5.84 18.64 -3.65
N LEU A 347 -6.20 19.56 -2.76
CA LEU A 347 -6.89 20.81 -3.03
C LEU A 347 -5.94 22.02 -3.06
N ASN A 348 -4.63 21.78 -3.08
CA ASN A 348 -3.64 22.85 -3.19
C ASN A 348 -3.82 23.58 -4.53
N PRO A 349 -3.87 24.93 -4.54
CA PRO A 349 -4.03 25.72 -5.77
C PRO A 349 -3.04 25.32 -6.87
N SER A 350 -1.78 25.06 -6.52
CA SER A 350 -0.74 24.68 -7.49
C SER A 350 -0.97 23.29 -8.09
N ALA A 351 -1.54 22.35 -7.33
CA ALA A 351 -1.93 21.04 -7.83
C ALA A 351 -3.18 21.14 -8.72
N LEU A 352 -4.20 21.90 -8.31
CA LEU A 352 -5.43 22.12 -9.07
C LEU A 352 -5.18 22.84 -10.41
N LEU A 353 -4.39 23.92 -10.40
CA LEU A 353 -4.01 24.64 -11.62
C LEU A 353 -3.20 23.76 -12.56
N TYR A 354 -2.31 22.92 -12.04
CA TYR A 354 -1.59 21.95 -12.86
C TYR A 354 -2.54 20.95 -13.52
N ARG A 355 -3.50 20.40 -12.77
CA ARG A 355 -4.53 19.50 -13.31
C ARG A 355 -5.38 20.19 -14.37
N LYS A 356 -5.78 21.44 -14.14
CA LYS A 356 -6.49 22.27 -15.12
C LYS A 356 -5.68 22.42 -16.41
N SER A 357 -4.39 22.73 -16.32
CA SER A 357 -3.52 22.88 -17.50
C SER A 357 -3.31 21.57 -18.28
N ARG A 358 -3.59 20.42 -17.67
CA ARG A 358 -3.50 19.08 -18.28
C ARG A 358 -4.85 18.49 -18.67
N GLY A 359 -5.97 19.21 -18.48
CA GLY A 359 -7.31 18.67 -18.73
C GLY A 359 -7.75 17.58 -17.74
N LEU A 360 -7.15 17.53 -16.55
CA LEU A 360 -7.39 16.51 -15.51
C LEU A 360 -8.17 17.06 -14.30
N LEU A 361 -8.84 18.20 -14.47
CA LEU A 361 -9.56 18.87 -13.39
C LEU A 361 -10.76 18.05 -12.91
N ASP A 362 -11.53 17.50 -13.84
CA ASP A 362 -12.71 16.69 -13.55
C ASP A 362 -12.40 15.22 -13.26
N TYR A 363 -11.13 14.81 -13.41
CA TYR A 363 -10.69 13.48 -13.01
C TYR A 363 -10.87 13.32 -11.50
N ASP A 364 -11.43 12.19 -11.09
CA ASP A 364 -11.60 11.83 -9.68
C ASP A 364 -10.25 11.45 -9.06
N GLU A 365 -9.56 12.44 -8.49
CA GLU A 365 -8.25 12.25 -7.84
C GLU A 365 -8.45 11.49 -6.53
N ARG A 366 -7.94 10.26 -6.49
CA ARG A 366 -7.94 9.44 -5.28
C ARG A 366 -6.54 9.42 -4.69
N MET A 367 -6.41 9.93 -3.48
CA MET A 367 -5.12 9.99 -2.79
C MET A 367 -4.91 8.73 -1.95
N ALA A 368 -3.99 7.86 -2.38
CA ALA A 368 -3.39 6.86 -1.50
C ALA A 368 -2.14 7.43 -0.83
N LEU A 369 -1.63 6.77 0.21
CA LEU A 369 -0.42 7.20 0.92
C LEU A 369 0.58 6.06 1.04
N LEU A 370 1.85 6.43 0.95
CA LEU A 370 3.00 5.57 1.19
C LEU A 370 3.71 6.06 2.45
N ILE A 371 3.71 5.23 3.50
CA ILE A 371 4.44 5.49 4.74
C ILE A 371 5.69 4.60 4.73
N GLN A 372 6.86 5.17 4.96
CA GLN A 372 8.11 4.42 4.98
C GLN A 372 8.93 4.75 6.21
N VAL A 373 9.69 3.77 6.68
CA VAL A 373 10.80 4.06 7.58
C VAL A 373 11.87 4.82 6.80
N VAL A 374 12.35 5.92 7.35
CA VAL A 374 13.41 6.72 6.74
C VAL A 374 14.72 5.96 6.88
N GLU A 375 15.39 5.71 5.76
CA GLU A 375 16.71 5.10 5.76
C GLU A 375 17.79 6.13 6.13
N GLY A 376 18.65 5.75 7.06
CA GLY A 376 19.72 6.62 7.54
C GLY A 376 20.39 6.08 8.80
N GLN A 377 21.29 6.89 9.34
CA GLN A 377 22.00 6.60 10.58
C GLN A 377 21.99 7.81 11.49
N GLN A 378 22.01 7.55 12.79
CA GLN A 378 22.13 8.61 13.79
C GLN A 378 23.60 9.03 13.93
N ILE A 379 23.87 10.32 13.75
CA ILE A 379 25.18 10.94 14.01
C ILE A 379 24.95 12.07 15.02
N GLY A 380 25.30 11.81 16.28
CA GLY A 380 24.99 12.73 17.37
C GLY A 380 23.48 12.87 17.56
N GLN A 381 22.97 14.10 17.49
CA GLN A 381 21.52 14.39 17.60
C GLN A 381 20.78 14.32 16.27
N TYR A 382 21.48 14.15 15.14
CA TYR A 382 20.91 14.20 13.81
C TYR A 382 20.77 12.82 13.21
N TYR A 383 19.73 12.62 12.39
CA TYR A 383 19.47 11.38 11.65
C TYR A 383 19.37 11.68 10.16
N PHE A 384 20.24 11.04 9.36
CA PHE A 384 20.26 11.20 7.90
C PHE A 384 21.09 10.08 7.23
N PRO A 385 20.86 9.79 5.94
CA PRO A 385 21.73 8.89 5.18
C PRO A 385 23.03 9.59 4.78
N GLN A 386 24.11 8.81 4.63
CA GLN A 386 25.42 9.35 4.24
C GLN A 386 25.42 9.93 2.83
N LEU A 387 24.59 9.41 1.93
CA LEU A 387 24.38 9.95 0.59
C LEU A 387 22.95 9.65 0.20
N ALA A 388 22.33 10.58 -0.51
CA ALA A 388 21.06 10.36 -1.18
C ALA A 388 21.11 10.99 -2.57
N GLY A 389 20.21 10.58 -3.45
CA GLY A 389 20.23 11.09 -4.80
C GLY A 389 19.11 10.60 -5.70
N VAL A 390 19.14 11.11 -6.92
CA VAL A 390 18.23 10.72 -8.00
C VAL A 390 19.06 10.33 -9.22
N GLY A 391 18.78 9.15 -9.76
CA GLY A 391 19.38 8.67 -11.01
C GLY A 391 18.42 8.83 -12.19
N TYR A 392 18.97 9.17 -13.35
CA TYR A 392 18.26 9.26 -14.61
C TYR A 392 18.94 8.35 -15.63
N SER A 393 18.18 7.52 -16.32
CA SER A 393 18.68 6.60 -17.35
C SER A 393 19.16 7.30 -18.62
N GLN A 394 18.85 8.59 -18.79
CA GLN A 394 19.35 9.41 -19.88
C GLN A 394 19.89 10.74 -19.36
N ASN A 395 21.00 11.19 -19.92
CA ASN A 395 21.62 12.47 -19.61
C ASN A 395 21.37 13.50 -20.71
N GLN A 396 20.45 14.43 -20.44
CA GLN A 396 20.19 15.59 -21.30
C GLN A 396 21.14 16.77 -21.01
N PHE A 397 21.88 16.74 -19.90
CA PHE A 397 22.80 17.78 -19.48
C PHE A 397 24.24 17.39 -19.88
N ARG A 398 24.59 17.65 -21.15
CA ARG A 398 25.94 17.38 -21.66
C ARG A 398 26.81 18.63 -21.55
N TRP A 399 27.52 18.79 -20.44
CA TRP A 399 28.52 19.88 -20.28
C TRP A 399 29.85 19.58 -20.98
N SER A 400 30.02 18.39 -21.56
CA SER A 400 31.18 17.99 -22.34
C SER A 400 30.76 17.06 -23.48
N PRO A 401 31.40 17.14 -24.67
CA PRO A 401 31.10 16.27 -25.80
C PRO A 401 31.38 14.79 -25.51
N GLN A 402 32.28 14.48 -24.57
CA GLN A 402 32.62 13.10 -24.18
C GLN A 402 31.46 12.38 -23.47
N ILE A 403 30.55 13.14 -22.85
CA ILE A 403 29.43 12.57 -22.09
C ILE A 403 28.49 11.85 -23.05
N ARG A 404 28.32 10.54 -22.83
CA ARG A 404 27.35 9.70 -23.54
C ARG A 404 25.96 9.89 -22.93
N PRO A 405 24.95 10.32 -23.71
CA PRO A 405 23.59 10.56 -23.21
C PRO A 405 22.91 9.30 -22.68
N GLN A 406 23.09 8.17 -23.36
CA GLN A 406 22.41 6.92 -23.10
C GLN A 406 22.84 6.21 -21.80
N ASP A 407 23.96 6.63 -21.21
CA ASP A 407 24.46 6.04 -19.96
C ASP A 407 23.83 6.70 -18.72
N GLY A 408 23.13 7.82 -18.89
CA GLY A 408 22.46 8.50 -17.79
C GLY A 408 23.35 9.37 -16.90
N PHE A 409 22.74 9.91 -15.85
CA PHE A 409 23.42 10.73 -14.85
C PHE A 409 22.76 10.62 -13.48
N VAL A 410 23.49 10.99 -12.43
CA VAL A 410 23.01 11.00 -11.06
C VAL A 410 23.18 12.39 -10.45
N ARG A 411 22.20 12.81 -9.67
CA ARG A 411 22.26 13.96 -8.77
C ARG A 411 22.47 13.42 -7.35
N LEU A 412 23.62 13.68 -6.73
CA LEU A 412 23.92 13.25 -5.36
C LEU A 412 23.98 14.43 -4.40
N VAL A 413 23.55 14.18 -3.16
CA VAL A 413 23.65 15.11 -2.04
C VAL A 413 24.11 14.37 -0.78
N TRP A 414 24.72 15.12 0.13
CA TRP A 414 24.95 14.67 1.51
C TRP A 414 23.71 14.94 2.36
N GLY A 415 23.23 13.93 3.11
CA GLY A 415 21.99 13.99 3.88
C GLY A 415 20.77 13.49 3.11
N LEU A 416 19.57 13.92 3.52
CA LEU A 416 18.31 13.46 2.93
C LEU A 416 18.17 13.88 1.46
N GLY A 417 17.53 13.02 0.66
CA GLY A 417 17.44 13.17 -0.80
C GLY A 417 16.51 14.26 -1.31
N THR A 418 15.84 15.02 -0.44
CA THR A 418 14.95 16.14 -0.78
C THR A 418 15.63 17.14 -1.71
N ARG A 419 16.88 17.53 -1.40
CA ARG A 419 17.67 18.47 -2.23
C ARG A 419 18.12 17.90 -3.58
N ALA A 420 18.16 16.58 -3.72
CA ALA A 420 18.45 15.95 -5.02
C ALA A 420 17.21 15.93 -5.92
N VAL A 421 16.02 15.84 -5.34
CA VAL A 421 14.74 15.86 -6.07
C VAL A 421 14.36 17.31 -6.39
N ASP A 422 14.24 18.13 -5.36
CA ASP A 422 13.76 19.50 -5.45
C ASP A 422 14.82 20.41 -6.08
N ARG A 423 14.36 21.40 -6.84
CA ARG A 423 15.23 22.47 -7.34
C ARG A 423 15.27 23.58 -6.29
N VAL A 424 16.13 23.42 -5.30
CA VAL A 424 16.46 24.48 -4.34
C VAL A 424 17.38 25.49 -5.03
N GLY A 425 16.88 26.72 -5.23
CA GLY A 425 17.63 27.77 -5.94
C GLY A 425 18.90 28.25 -5.24
N ASN A 426 19.08 27.89 -3.97
CA ASN A 426 20.18 28.30 -3.11
C ASN A 426 21.21 27.18 -2.82
N ASP A 427 21.15 26.06 -3.54
CA ASP A 427 22.03 24.91 -3.27
C ASP A 427 22.35 24.10 -4.53
N TYR A 428 23.44 23.33 -4.47
CA TYR A 428 24.00 22.64 -5.64
C TYR A 428 24.25 21.15 -5.34
N PRO A 429 23.42 20.23 -5.88
CA PRO A 429 23.70 18.81 -5.84
C PRO A 429 24.89 18.48 -6.75
N ARG A 430 25.66 17.45 -6.40
CA ARG A 430 26.74 16.96 -7.24
C ARG A 430 26.17 16.20 -8.43
N LEU A 431 26.37 16.74 -9.63
CA LEU A 431 26.05 16.07 -10.89
C LEU A 431 27.17 15.10 -11.26
N ILE A 432 26.80 13.85 -11.55
CA ILE A 432 27.71 12.78 -11.96
C ILE A 432 27.19 12.19 -13.27
N ALA A 433 27.93 12.38 -14.36
CA ALA A 433 27.65 11.68 -15.61
C ALA A 433 28.15 10.23 -15.47
N LEU A 434 27.25 9.25 -15.59
CA LEU A 434 27.62 7.83 -15.39
C LEU A 434 28.61 7.32 -16.44
N SER A 435 28.61 7.93 -17.63
CA SER A 435 29.61 7.63 -18.66
C SER A 435 31.03 8.05 -18.29
N HIS A 436 31.19 9.14 -17.51
CA HIS A 436 32.47 9.71 -17.09
C HIS A 436 32.35 10.31 -15.67
N PRO A 437 32.34 9.48 -14.62
CA PRO A 437 31.96 9.91 -13.26
C PRO A 437 32.88 10.96 -12.62
N THR A 438 34.14 11.02 -13.05
CA THR A 438 35.14 11.96 -12.54
C THR A 438 35.10 13.32 -13.23
N LEU A 439 34.33 13.45 -14.33
CA LEU A 439 34.27 14.67 -15.12
C LEU A 439 33.37 15.72 -14.45
N THR A 440 33.93 16.88 -14.15
CA THR A 440 33.20 17.98 -13.49
C THR A 440 32.73 19.05 -14.48
N PRO A 441 31.59 19.72 -14.23
CA PRO A 441 31.17 20.87 -15.03
C PRO A 441 32.07 22.10 -14.88
N SER A 442 32.73 22.23 -13.73
CA SER A 442 33.59 23.36 -13.38
C SER A 442 35.03 22.90 -13.18
N SER A 443 35.99 23.67 -13.70
CA SER A 443 37.42 23.40 -13.62
C SER A 443 38.19 24.31 -12.66
N SER A 444 37.66 25.49 -12.31
CA SER A 444 38.31 26.41 -11.38
C SER A 444 37.90 26.16 -9.92
N ALA A 445 38.84 26.32 -8.99
CA ALA A 445 38.60 26.15 -7.56
C ALA A 445 37.47 27.06 -7.04
N GLN A 446 37.44 28.31 -7.50
CA GLN A 446 36.38 29.26 -7.15
C GLN A 446 34.98 28.79 -7.59
N SER A 447 34.86 28.24 -8.80
CA SER A 447 33.58 27.72 -9.30
C SER A 447 33.17 26.44 -8.56
N ILE A 448 34.12 25.53 -8.29
CA ILE A 448 33.85 24.31 -7.52
C ILE A 448 33.34 24.65 -6.12
N ARG A 449 33.96 25.63 -5.44
CA ARG A 449 33.51 26.10 -4.13
C ARG A 449 32.14 26.78 -4.18
N ARG A 450 31.86 27.55 -5.23
CA ARG A 450 30.56 28.23 -5.40
C ARG A 450 29.43 27.24 -5.69
N TYR A 451 29.72 26.21 -6.48
CA TYR A 451 28.75 25.20 -6.92
C TYR A 451 28.83 23.90 -6.11
N SER A 452 29.33 23.95 -4.88
CA SER A 452 29.25 22.86 -3.92
C SER A 452 28.01 22.98 -3.03
N GLN A 453 27.60 21.86 -2.45
CA GLN A 453 26.46 21.82 -1.54
C GLN A 453 26.73 22.68 -0.31
N GLN A 454 25.81 23.60 0.00
CA GLN A 454 25.92 24.55 1.11
C GLN A 454 25.05 24.16 2.30
N PHE A 455 23.97 23.42 2.07
CA PHE A 455 23.01 23.04 3.10
C PHE A 455 22.77 21.53 3.11
N ILE A 456 22.46 20.99 4.28
CA ILE A 456 22.09 19.60 4.49
C ILE A 456 20.67 19.53 5.05
N ASP A 457 19.86 18.65 4.46
CA ASP A 457 18.56 18.28 5.02
C ASP A 457 18.72 17.03 5.88
N LEU A 458 18.23 17.11 7.13
CA LEU A 458 18.38 16.07 8.13
C LEU A 458 17.20 16.10 9.11
N ILE A 459 17.10 15.07 9.95
CA ILE A 459 16.13 15.02 11.05
C ILE A 459 16.86 15.33 12.35
N ASP A 460 16.44 16.38 13.06
CA ASP A 460 16.89 16.65 14.42
C ASP A 460 16.03 15.83 15.39
N LEU A 461 16.65 14.81 16.00
CA LEU A 461 15.98 13.90 16.93
C LEU A 461 15.71 14.58 18.27
N GLN A 462 16.50 15.58 18.67
CA GLN A 462 16.31 16.28 19.93
C GLN A 462 15.17 17.30 19.83
N GLN A 463 15.12 18.04 18.72
CA GLN A 463 14.04 18.99 18.43
C GLN A 463 12.80 18.32 17.82
N ASN A 464 12.85 17.01 17.59
CA ASN A 464 11.79 16.20 16.98
C ASN A 464 11.23 16.80 15.68
N ARG A 465 12.10 17.35 14.82
CA ARG A 465 11.69 17.96 13.54
C ARG A 465 12.69 17.76 12.39
N PHE A 466 12.17 17.76 11.17
CA PHE A 466 12.98 17.93 9.96
C PHE A 466 13.60 19.32 9.94
N THR A 467 14.89 19.42 9.64
CA THR A 467 15.64 20.68 9.66
C THR A 467 16.63 20.75 8.49
N THR A 468 16.77 21.94 7.92
CA THR A 468 17.86 22.29 7.01
C THR A 468 18.91 23.08 7.78
N LEU A 469 20.16 22.63 7.74
CA LEU A 469 21.30 23.33 8.37
C LEU A 469 22.42 23.60 7.37
N PRO A 470 23.24 24.64 7.57
CA PRO A 470 24.47 24.82 6.81
C PRO A 470 25.41 23.63 6.99
N VAL A 471 26.02 23.15 5.90
CA VAL A 471 26.96 22.00 5.91
C VAL A 471 28.07 22.20 6.93
N LYS A 472 28.63 23.42 7.01
CA LYS A 472 29.71 23.79 7.95
C LYS A 472 29.36 23.60 9.43
N ASP A 473 28.08 23.64 9.79
CA ASP A 473 27.64 23.54 11.19
C ASP A 473 27.45 22.07 11.61
N VAL A 474 27.26 21.18 10.63
CA VAL A 474 27.03 19.74 10.83
C VAL A 474 28.29 18.92 10.56
N LEU A 475 29.10 19.33 9.58
CA LEU A 475 30.30 18.63 9.14
C LEU A 475 31.38 18.71 10.22
N ASN A 476 31.68 17.58 10.85
CA ASN A 476 32.73 17.48 11.86
C ASN A 476 33.40 16.10 11.81
N GLN A 477 34.42 15.90 12.64
CA GLN A 477 35.21 14.66 12.68
C GLN A 477 34.40 13.41 13.05
N LYS A 478 33.19 13.55 13.60
CA LYS A 478 32.30 12.42 13.90
C LYS A 478 31.62 11.86 12.66
N VAL A 479 31.69 12.55 11.52
CA VAL A 479 31.18 12.05 10.23
C VAL A 479 32.18 11.04 9.67
N PRO A 480 31.89 9.73 9.68
CA PRO A 480 32.90 8.70 9.41
C PRO A 480 33.43 8.72 7.97
N GLN A 481 32.65 9.29 7.03
CA GLN A 481 32.96 9.35 5.60
C GLN A 481 33.46 10.73 5.15
N LEU A 482 33.89 11.59 6.08
CA LEU A 482 34.32 12.96 5.79
C LEU A 482 35.29 13.06 4.59
N ARG A 483 36.27 12.15 4.51
CA ARG A 483 37.26 12.06 3.42
C ARG A 483 36.68 11.87 2.01
N PHE A 484 35.45 11.38 1.90
CA PHE A 484 34.76 11.17 0.62
C PHE A 484 33.80 12.31 0.29
N LEU A 485 33.48 13.15 1.27
CA LEU A 485 32.47 14.20 1.17
C LEU A 485 33.08 15.60 1.02
N ALA A 486 34.28 15.80 1.53
CA ALA A 486 34.94 17.09 1.57
C ALA A 486 36.36 17.03 1.00
N GLN A 487 36.82 18.16 0.45
CA GLN A 487 38.20 18.40 0.06
C GLN A 487 38.67 19.69 0.71
N LEU A 488 39.95 19.75 1.08
CA LEU A 488 40.58 20.95 1.62
C LEU A 488 41.09 21.82 0.46
N ASP A 489 40.70 23.09 0.46
CA ASP A 489 41.24 24.10 -0.47
C ASP A 489 42.52 24.69 0.13
N SER A 490 43.66 24.38 -0.48
CA SER A 490 44.96 24.95 -0.14
C SER A 490 45.51 25.72 -1.34
N GLU A 491 45.52 27.06 -1.25
CA GLU A 491 46.14 27.94 -2.25
C GLU A 491 45.62 27.74 -3.69
N GLY A 492 44.34 27.38 -3.87
CA GLY A 492 43.72 27.18 -5.18
C GLY A 492 43.80 25.76 -5.73
N TYR A 493 44.31 24.81 -4.93
CA TYR A 493 44.32 23.39 -5.22
C TYR A 493 43.51 22.62 -4.17
N PHE A 494 42.79 21.58 -4.58
CA PHE A 494 42.05 20.70 -3.67
C PHE A 494 42.89 19.49 -3.26
N GLN A 495 42.99 19.26 -1.95
CA GLN A 495 43.60 18.08 -1.35
C GLN A 495 42.54 17.21 -0.67
N THR A 496 42.77 15.90 -0.61
CA THR A 496 41.82 14.90 -0.08
C THR A 496 42.15 14.51 1.36
#